data_AF-A0A948GG51-F1
#
_entry.id   AF-A0A948GG51-F1
#
_cell.length_a   1.000
_cell.length_b   1.000
_cell.length_c   1.000
_cell.angle_alpha   90.00
_cell.angle_beta   90.00
_cell.angle_gamma   90.00
#
_symmetry.space_group_name_H-M   'P 1'
#
loop_
_entity.id
_entity.type
_entity.pdbx_description
1 polymer ?
#
loop_
_entity_poly.entity_id
_entity_poly.type
_entity_poly.pdbx_seq_one_letter_code
_entity_poly.pdbx_strand_id
1 'polypeptide(L)' 'MDRTNILEEYPMIGRKAPETDDENIREIFAYSYRILYEIKSEKVYVIGIIHGRRDFTSTHVYRVKEPQN' A
#
# COMPACT_ATOMS: atom_id res chain seq x y z
N MET A 1 -3.48 -12.03 3.49
CA MET A 1 -4.75 -11.79 2.77
C MET A 1 -5.79 -11.11 3.66
N ASP A 2 -5.83 -11.39 4.95
CA ASP A 2 -6.88 -10.81 5.83
C ASP A 2 -6.88 -9.27 5.91
N ARG A 3 -5.69 -8.64 5.92
CA ARG A 3 -5.59 -7.17 6.08
C ARG A 3 -6.03 -6.37 4.87
N THR A 4 -6.07 -6.93 3.66
CA THR A 4 -6.45 -6.18 2.45
C THR A 4 -7.95 -6.18 2.21
N ASN A 5 -8.69 -7.16 2.70
CA ASN A 5 -10.14 -7.28 2.48
C ASN A 5 -10.90 -6.09 3.09
N ILE A 6 -10.44 -5.56 4.23
CA ILE A 6 -11.03 -4.39 4.88
C ILE A 6 -11.00 -3.13 3.98
N LEU A 7 -10.13 -3.09 2.96
CA LEU A 7 -9.98 -1.94 2.07
C LEU A 7 -11.13 -1.83 1.06
N GLU A 8 -11.88 -2.91 0.81
CA GLU A 8 -13.07 -2.86 -0.05
C GLU A 8 -14.19 -2.03 0.59
N GLU A 9 -14.37 -2.16 1.91
CA GLU A 9 -15.41 -1.46 2.66
C GLU A 9 -14.90 -0.12 3.25
N TYR A 10 -13.63 -0.08 3.66
CA TYR A 10 -13.01 1.07 4.32
C TYR A 10 -11.69 1.49 3.66
N PRO A 11 -11.71 2.02 2.43
CA PRO A 11 -10.49 2.39 1.71
C PRO A 11 -9.67 3.45 2.45
N MET A 12 -10.30 4.32 3.26
CA MET A 12 -9.62 5.38 4.01
C MET A 12 -9.05 4.94 5.37
N ILE A 13 -9.18 3.66 5.77
CA ILE A 13 -8.75 3.18 7.10
C ILE A 13 -7.24 3.27 7.33
N GLY A 14 -6.45 3.18 6.25
CA GLY A 14 -5.02 3.42 6.30
C GLY A 14 -4.69 4.89 6.52
N ARG A 15 -3.54 5.16 7.12
CA ARG A 15 -3.02 6.54 7.21
C ARG A 15 -2.41 6.94 5.87
N LYS A 16 -2.31 8.25 5.59
CA LYS A 16 -1.49 8.73 4.48
C LYS A 16 -0.07 8.19 4.61
N ALA A 17 0.51 7.73 3.50
CA ALA A 17 1.89 7.28 3.48
C ALA A 17 2.82 8.49 3.75
N PRO A 18 3.68 8.45 4.79
CA PRO A 18 4.48 9.60 5.19
C PRO A 18 5.51 10.03 4.15
N GLU A 19 5.80 9.19 3.15
CA GLU A 19 6.75 9.48 2.07
C GLU A 19 6.15 10.31 0.92
N THR A 20 4.89 10.70 1.00
CA THR A 20 4.18 11.46 -0.03
C THR A 20 3.18 12.44 0.58
N ASP A 21 2.95 13.55 -0.12
CA ASP A 21 1.89 14.51 0.22
C ASP A 21 0.53 14.14 -0.38
N ASP A 22 0.46 13.07 -1.18
CA ASP A 22 -0.78 12.59 -1.80
C ASP A 22 -1.66 11.83 -0.79
N GLU A 23 -2.82 12.41 -0.46
CA GLU A 23 -3.82 11.82 0.46
C GLU A 23 -4.41 10.50 -0.04
N ASN A 24 -4.32 10.21 -1.34
CA ASN A 24 -4.82 8.98 -1.92
C ASN A 24 -3.83 7.82 -1.79
N ILE A 25 -2.55 8.11 -1.52
CA ILE A 25 -1.53 7.09 -1.26
C ILE A 25 -1.46 6.84 0.24
N ARG A 26 -1.89 5.64 0.63
CA ARG A 26 -2.13 5.28 2.01
C ARG A 26 -1.45 3.97 2.36
N GLU A 27 -1.37 3.70 3.66
CA GLU A 27 -0.80 2.47 4.15
C GLU A 27 -1.56 1.84 5.30
N ILE A 28 -1.52 0.51 5.32
CA ILE A 28 -1.90 -0.30 6.48
C ILE A 28 -0.74 -1.20 6.88
N PHE A 29 -0.66 -1.51 8.17
CA PHE A 29 0.30 -2.47 8.67
C PHE A 29 -0.24 -3.89 8.58
N ALA A 30 0.59 -4.83 8.15
CA ALA A 30 0.36 -6.26 8.22
C ALA A 30 1.58 -6.89 8.89
N TYR A 31 1.49 -7.10 10.21
CA TYR A 31 2.62 -7.50 11.05
C TYR A 31 3.83 -6.56 10.89
N SER A 32 4.99 -7.09 10.50
CA SER A 32 6.22 -6.32 10.27
C SER A 32 6.27 -5.67 8.88
N TYR A 33 5.19 -5.69 8.11
CA TYR A 33 5.12 -5.11 6.77
C TYR A 33 4.13 -3.93 6.71
N ARG A 34 4.41 -2.98 5.82
CA ARG A 34 3.53 -1.90 5.37
C ARG A 34 3.00 -2.29 3.99
N ILE A 35 1.69 -2.30 3.83
CA ILE A 35 1.04 -2.43 2.51
C ILE A 35 0.70 -1.02 2.07
N LEU A 36 1.37 -0.55 1.01
CA LEU A 36 1.02 0.71 0.36
C LEU A 36 -0.05 0.45 -0.69
N TYR A 37 -1.04 1.32 -0.71
CA TYR A 37 -2.11 1.28 -1.68
C TYR A 37 -2.51 2.70 -2.10
N GLU A 38 -3.05 2.79 -3.31
CA GLU A 38 -3.60 4.02 -3.89
C GLU A 38 -5.11 3.88 -4.02
N ILE A 39 -5.85 4.92 -3.63
CA ILE A 39 -7.27 5.05 -3.90
C ILE A 39 -7.43 5.85 -5.19
N LYS A 40 -7.94 5.21 -6.24
CA LYS A 40 -8.14 5.87 -7.53
C LYS A 40 -9.53 5.56 -8.07
N SER A 41 -10.29 6.63 -8.30
CA SER A 41 -11.72 6.56 -8.62
C SER A 41 -12.47 5.78 -7.53
N GLU A 42 -12.96 4.57 -7.83
CA GLU A 42 -13.71 3.72 -6.89
C GLU A 42 -12.95 2.40 -6.60
N LYS A 43 -11.64 2.39 -6.82
CA LYS A 43 -10.81 1.19 -6.67
C LYS A 43 -9.61 1.43 -5.77
N VAL A 44 -9.22 0.37 -5.08
CA VAL A 44 -7.99 0.31 -4.29
C VAL A 44 -6.95 -0.50 -5.07
N TYR A 45 -5.80 0.09 -5.29
CA TYR A 45 -4.66 -0.55 -5.94
C TYR A 45 -3.56 -0.79 -4.93
N VAL A 46 -3.20 -2.05 -4.68
CA VAL A 46 -1.99 -2.34 -3.89
C VAL A 46 -0.78 -2.04 -4.77
N ILE A 47 0.00 -1.02 -4.38
CA ILE A 47 1.14 -0.53 -5.17
C ILE A 47 2.48 -1.01 -4.61
N GLY A 48 2.52 -1.54 -3.37
CA GLY A 48 3.73 -2.10 -2.80
C GLY A 48 3.57 -2.76 -1.44
N ILE A 49 4.52 -3.63 -1.10
CA ILE A 49 4.66 -4.25 0.22
C ILE A 49 6.10 -4.03 0.69
N ILE A 50 6.24 -3.40 1.85
CA ILE A 50 7.53 -2.94 2.38
C ILE A 50 7.72 -3.51 3.78
N HIS A 51 8.91 -4.00 4.11
CA HIS A 51 9.20 -4.40 5.48
C HIS A 51 9.33 -3.15 6.36
N GLY A 52 8.50 -2.99 7.39
CA GLY A 52 8.37 -1.77 8.19
C GLY A 52 9.61 -1.38 9.02
N ARG A 53 10.58 -2.31 9.18
CA ARG A 53 11.91 -2.01 9.76
C ARG A 53 12.96 -1.56 8.74
N ARG A 54 12.67 -1.64 7.44
CA ARG A 54 13.59 -1.13 6.40
C ARG A 54 13.24 0.32 6.12
N ASP A 55 14.26 1.12 5.86
CA ASP A 55 14.06 2.47 5.34
C ASP A 55 13.35 2.35 3.98
N PHE A 56 12.31 3.16 3.78
CA PHE A 56 11.59 3.24 2.52
C PHE A 56 12.55 3.56 1.37
N THR A 57 13.48 4.49 1.60
CA THR A 57 14.45 4.95 0.59
C THR A 57 15.49 3.89 0.23
N SER A 58 15.76 2.94 1.13
CA SER A 58 16.75 1.87 0.93
C SER A 58 16.12 0.52 0.54
N THR A 59 14.80 0.48 0.32
CA THR A 59 14.09 -0.78 0.08
C THR A 59 14.31 -1.28 -1.35
N HIS A 60 14.68 -2.55 -1.48
CA HIS A 60 14.75 -3.23 -2.77
C HIS A 60 13.34 -3.42 -3.33
N VAL A 61 13.05 -2.74 -4.44
CA VAL A 61 11.74 -2.79 -5.10
C VAL A 61 11.65 -4.06 -5.94
N TYR A 62 10.83 -5.01 -5.51
CA TYR A 62 10.43 -6.14 -6.33
C TYR A 62 9.28 -5.70 -7.25
N ARG A 63 9.58 -5.47 -8.53
CA ARG A 63 8.54 -5.17 -9.53
C ARG A 63 7.79 -6.45 -9.85
N VAL A 64 6.51 -6.51 -9.47
CA VAL A 64 5.58 -7.48 -10.06
C VAL A 64 5.38 -7.05 -11.51
N LYS A 65 5.55 -7.96 -12.46
CA LYS A 65 5.24 -7.68 -13.87
C LYS A 65 3.78 -7.25 -13.96
N GLU A 66 3.49 -6.20 -14.72
CA GLU A 66 2.09 -5.81 -14.96
C GLU A 66 1.32 -7.02 -15.48
N PRO A 67 0.13 -7.32 -14.92
CA PRO A 67 -0.72 -8.35 -15.48
C PRO A 67 -1.05 -7.94 -16.91
N GLN A 68 -0.56 -8.72 -17.88
CA GLN A 68 -0.99 -8.59 -19.27
C GLN A 68 -2.45 -9.02 -19.31
N ASN A 69 -3.33 -8.06 -19.48
CA ASN A 69 -4.72 -8.30 -19.82
C ASN A 69 -4.82 -8.46 -21.34
#